data_AF-A0A5B1CKU9-F1
#
_entry.id   AF-A0A5B1CKU9-F1
#
_cell.length_a   1.000
_cell.length_b   1.000
_cell.length_c   1.000
_cell.angle_alpha   90.00
_cell.angle_beta   90.00
_cell.angle_gamma   90.00
#
_symmetry.space_group_name_H-M   'P 1'
#
loop_
_entity.id
_entity.type
_entity.pdbx_description
1 polymer ?
#
loop_
_entity_poly.entity_id
_entity_poly.type
_entity_poly.pdbx_seq_one_letter_code
_entity_poly.pdbx_strand_id
1 'polypeptide(L)'
;MALLFEFSFYSGLIFIAFALIWITVKLFKRDWSHLAKPIAALLIGLALVTGPAIVSRRLEVDLGPRVVMVNEERHVSLTGWDGTSYELLRSYPDTVVLQMANPDVDDQTLDHLTNMKSLRELDLNDTSITDNGLMKLTELPSLRTLRLRATSITDQGFQEFLSQAQSLTQVDVRQTSVSEEVIERWKESGENRRAFQ
;
A
#
# COMPACT_ATOMS: atom_id res chain seq x y z
N MET A 1 -66.04 -1.86 -17.50
CA MET A 1 -65.31 -0.84 -16.71
C MET A 1 -63.78 -0.98 -16.81
N ALA A 2 -63.22 -2.14 -17.17
CA ALA A 2 -61.77 -2.33 -17.35
C ALA A 2 -61.17 -1.71 -18.64
N LEU A 3 -61.91 -1.69 -19.76
CA LEU A 3 -61.41 -1.17 -21.04
C LEU A 3 -61.19 0.36 -21.09
N LEU A 4 -61.86 1.12 -20.22
CA LEU A 4 -61.65 2.58 -20.12
C LEU A 4 -60.40 2.93 -19.31
N PHE A 5 -59.90 2.00 -18.48
CA PHE A 5 -58.69 2.19 -17.66
C PHE A 5 -57.39 1.87 -18.41
N GLU A 6 -57.41 0.93 -19.36
CA GLU A 6 -56.24 0.68 -20.22
C GLU A 6 -56.02 1.81 -21.23
N PHE A 7 -57.11 2.45 -21.72
CA PHE A 7 -57.02 3.54 -22.68
C PHE A 7 -56.38 4.81 -22.10
N SER A 8 -56.51 5.05 -20.79
CA SER A 8 -55.88 6.18 -20.09
C SER A 8 -54.39 5.98 -19.82
N PHE A 9 -53.92 4.73 -19.74
CA PHE A 9 -52.50 4.42 -19.51
C PHE A 9 -51.66 4.57 -20.78
N TYR A 10 -52.15 4.04 -21.91
CA TYR A 10 -51.44 4.14 -23.20
C TYR A 10 -51.37 5.58 -23.74
N SER A 11 -52.40 6.39 -23.49
CA SER A 11 -52.39 7.81 -23.87
C SER A 11 -51.32 8.60 -23.10
N GLY A 12 -51.09 8.32 -21.82
CA GLY A 12 -50.04 8.94 -21.01
C GLY A 12 -48.61 8.66 -21.52
N LEU A 13 -48.31 7.42 -21.90
CA LEU A 13 -47.00 7.05 -22.47
C LEU A 13 -46.73 7.74 -23.81
N ILE A 14 -47.77 7.91 -24.63
CA ILE A 14 -47.68 8.64 -25.90
C ILE A 14 -47.31 10.10 -25.65
N PHE A 15 -47.93 10.77 -24.66
CA PHE A 15 -47.57 12.14 -24.30
C PHE A 15 -46.12 12.28 -23.81
N ILE A 16 -45.62 11.32 -23.02
CA ILE A 16 -44.22 11.33 -22.57
C ILE A 16 -43.27 11.15 -23.76
N ALA A 17 -43.56 10.23 -24.68
CA ALA A 17 -42.77 10.04 -25.88
C ALA A 17 -42.72 11.29 -26.76
N PHE A 18 -43.87 11.96 -26.98
CA PHE A 18 -43.93 13.23 -27.71
C PHE A 18 -43.17 14.34 -26.98
N ALA A 19 -43.24 14.42 -25.65
CA ALA A 19 -42.49 15.39 -24.87
C ALA A 19 -40.97 15.16 -25.00
N LEU A 20 -40.52 13.90 -24.95
CA LEU A 20 -39.11 13.55 -25.13
C LEU A 20 -38.64 13.89 -26.55
N ILE A 21 -39.42 13.56 -27.59
CA ILE A 21 -39.10 13.92 -28.98
C ILE A 21 -39.06 15.45 -29.16
N TRP A 22 -40.00 16.18 -28.56
CA TRP A 22 -40.01 17.63 -28.62
C TRP A 22 -38.79 18.24 -27.92
N ILE A 23 -38.41 17.71 -26.74
CA ILE A 23 -37.22 18.13 -26.00
C ILE A 23 -35.96 17.82 -26.82
N THR A 24 -35.82 16.63 -27.41
CA THR A 24 -34.64 16.29 -28.22
C THR A 24 -34.54 17.16 -29.46
N VAL A 25 -35.65 17.39 -30.18
CA VAL A 25 -35.68 18.29 -31.34
C VAL A 25 -35.33 19.73 -30.94
N LYS A 26 -35.84 20.20 -29.79
CA LYS A 26 -35.56 21.55 -29.28
C LYS A 26 -34.11 21.70 -28.81
N LEU A 27 -33.54 20.68 -28.19
CA LEU A 27 -32.13 20.64 -27.80
C LEU A 27 -31.21 20.57 -29.03
N PHE A 28 -31.60 19.83 -30.06
CA PHE A 28 -30.84 19.68 -31.30
C PHE A 28 -30.86 20.95 -32.18
N LYS A 29 -31.99 21.67 -32.20
CA LYS A 29 -32.11 22.96 -32.91
C LYS A 29 -31.52 24.15 -32.14
N ARG A 30 -31.11 23.97 -30.88
CA ARG A 30 -30.50 25.03 -30.08
C ARG A 30 -29.04 25.19 -30.50
N ASP A 31 -28.63 26.42 -30.81
CA ASP A 31 -27.23 26.69 -31.13
C ASP A 31 -26.37 26.63 -29.86
N TRP A 32 -25.53 25.62 -29.75
CA TRP A 32 -24.62 25.40 -28.62
C TRP A 32 -23.23 26.04 -28.82
N SER A 33 -23.01 26.77 -29.92
CA SER A 33 -21.71 27.39 -30.24
C SER A 33 -21.18 28.30 -29.11
N HIS A 34 -22.07 29.01 -28.44
CA HIS A 34 -21.76 29.87 -27.28
C HIS A 34 -21.24 29.09 -26.05
N LEU A 35 -21.55 27.79 -25.96
CA LEU A 35 -21.11 26.91 -24.88
C LEU A 35 -19.80 26.16 -25.19
N ALA A 36 -19.29 26.26 -26.43
CA ALA A 36 -18.06 25.59 -26.82
C ALA A 36 -16.84 26.04 -25.98
N LYS A 37 -16.68 27.35 -25.75
CA LYS A 37 -15.60 27.92 -24.94
C LYS A 37 -15.66 27.49 -23.47
N PRO A 38 -16.80 27.60 -22.75
CA PRO A 38 -16.88 27.15 -21.37
C PRO A 38 -16.74 25.63 -21.22
N ILE A 39 -17.26 24.82 -22.17
CA ILE A 39 -17.03 23.37 -22.17
C ILE A 39 -15.54 23.06 -22.36
N ALA A 40 -14.86 23.71 -23.30
CA ALA A 40 -13.43 23.52 -23.50
C ALA A 40 -12.62 23.91 -22.25
N ALA A 41 -12.97 25.02 -21.59
CA ALA A 41 -12.34 25.43 -20.33
C ALA A 41 -12.55 24.41 -19.20
N LEU A 42 -13.76 23.85 -19.08
CA LEU A 42 -14.05 22.77 -18.13
C LEU A 42 -13.26 21.50 -18.44
N LEU A 43 -13.13 21.12 -19.71
CA LEU A 43 -12.34 19.95 -20.12
C LEU A 43 -10.85 20.16 -19.88
N ILE A 44 -10.30 21.35 -20.13
CA ILE A 44 -8.92 21.70 -19.82
C ILE A 44 -8.70 21.68 -18.30
N GLY A 45 -9.61 22.27 -17.53
CA GLY A 45 -9.56 22.24 -16.07
C GLY A 45 -9.59 20.81 -15.53
N LEU A 46 -10.50 19.98 -16.06
CA LEU A 46 -10.58 18.56 -15.70
C LEU A 46 -9.29 17.81 -16.07
N ALA A 47 -8.71 18.08 -17.25
CA ALA A 47 -7.44 17.48 -17.68
C ALA A 47 -6.25 17.95 -16.83
N LEU A 48 -6.24 19.18 -16.32
CA LEU A 48 -5.19 19.67 -15.41
C LEU A 48 -5.33 19.07 -14.01
N VAL A 49 -6.56 18.83 -13.55
CA VAL A 49 -6.83 18.19 -12.25
C VAL A 49 -6.55 16.69 -12.30
N THR A 50 -6.97 16.00 -13.37
CA THR A 50 -6.86 14.54 -13.50
C THR A 50 -5.55 14.10 -14.17
N GLY A 51 -4.95 14.95 -15.00
CA GLY A 51 -3.73 14.67 -15.75
C GLY A 51 -2.56 14.22 -14.87
N PRO A 52 -2.20 14.96 -13.80
CA PRO A 52 -1.15 14.55 -12.88
C PRO A 52 -1.41 13.18 -12.25
N ALA A 53 -2.65 12.89 -11.82
CA ALA A 53 -3.02 11.61 -11.24
C ALA A 53 -3.01 10.44 -12.25
N ILE A 54 -3.35 10.71 -13.52
CA ILE A 54 -3.30 9.72 -14.61
C ILE A 54 -1.86 9.46 -15.05
N VAL A 55 -1.05 10.53 -15.16
CA VAL A 55 0.35 10.45 -15.55
C VAL A 55 1.19 9.82 -14.45
N SER A 56 0.96 10.16 -13.19
CA SER A 56 1.66 9.55 -12.05
C SER A 56 1.38 8.05 -11.95
N ARG A 57 0.15 7.61 -12.26
CA ARG A 57 -0.21 6.17 -12.31
C ARG A 57 0.35 5.45 -13.54
N ARG A 58 0.80 6.15 -14.57
CA ARG A 58 1.35 5.56 -15.81
C ARG A 58 2.88 5.60 -15.89
N LEU A 59 3.53 6.31 -14.97
CA LEU A 59 4.99 6.46 -14.89
C LEU A 59 5.49 5.86 -13.57
N GLU A 60 5.06 4.65 -13.25
CA GLU A 60 5.77 3.84 -12.27
C GLU A 60 7.14 3.53 -12.88
N VAL A 61 8.17 4.21 -12.39
CA VAL A 61 9.55 3.92 -12.78
C VAL A 61 9.96 2.68 -12.02
N ASP A 62 9.92 1.53 -12.69
CA ASP A 62 10.49 0.29 -12.17
C ASP A 62 12.01 0.48 -12.03
N LEU A 63 12.46 0.61 -10.77
CA LEU A 63 13.87 0.73 -10.44
C LEU A 63 14.56 -0.65 -10.31
N GLY A 64 13.80 -1.74 -10.46
CA GLY A 64 14.24 -3.12 -10.29
C GLY A 64 14.72 -3.42 -8.86
N PRO A 65 15.09 -4.68 -8.59
CA PRO A 65 15.77 -5.02 -7.35
C PRO A 65 17.18 -4.41 -7.36
N ARG A 66 17.50 -3.60 -6.35
CA ARG A 66 18.85 -3.05 -6.18
C ARG A 66 19.66 -3.96 -5.27
N VAL A 67 20.71 -4.57 -5.82
CA VAL A 67 21.67 -5.40 -5.08
C VAL A 67 23.03 -4.73 -5.10
N VAL A 68 23.59 -4.44 -3.92
CA VAL A 68 24.87 -3.76 -3.75
C VAL A 68 25.73 -4.51 -2.74
N MET A 69 27.04 -4.56 -2.97
CA MET A 69 28.01 -5.04 -2.00
C MET A 69 28.59 -3.84 -1.24
N VAL A 70 28.52 -3.85 0.09
CA VAL A 70 29.11 -2.83 0.96
C VAL A 70 30.01 -3.57 1.94
N ASN A 71 31.31 -3.28 1.93
CA ASN A 71 32.29 -3.99 2.79
C ASN A 71 32.17 -5.51 2.71
N GLU A 72 32.03 -6.07 1.49
CA GLU A 72 31.85 -7.51 1.23
C GLU A 72 30.53 -8.11 1.73
N GLU A 73 29.64 -7.30 2.27
CA GLU A 73 28.31 -7.74 2.70
C GLU A 73 27.26 -7.37 1.66
N ARG A 74 26.28 -8.24 1.46
CA ARG A 74 25.21 -8.03 0.48
C ARG A 74 24.08 -7.20 1.08
N HIS A 75 23.76 -6.11 0.40
CA HIS A 75 22.64 -5.22 0.69
C HIS A 75 21.64 -5.32 -0.46
N VAL A 76 20.38 -5.60 -0.15
CA VAL A 76 19.29 -5.72 -1.11
C VAL A 76 18.22 -4.70 -0.76
N SER A 77 17.81 -3.91 -1.74
CA SER A 77 16.70 -2.96 -1.63
C SER A 77 15.68 -3.28 -2.71
N LEU A 78 14.48 -3.62 -2.27
CA LEU A 78 13.28 -3.89 -3.04
C LEU A 78 12.21 -2.81 -2.82
N THR A 79 12.51 -1.79 -2.01
CA THR A 79 11.58 -0.66 -1.77
C THR A 79 11.34 0.12 -3.05
N GLY A 80 10.07 0.29 -3.41
CA GLY A 80 9.63 0.91 -4.65
C GLY A 80 9.78 0.02 -5.89
N TRP A 81 10.15 -1.24 -5.72
CA TRP A 81 10.13 -2.23 -6.81
C TRP A 81 8.68 -2.65 -7.10
N ASP A 82 8.31 -2.68 -8.38
CA ASP A 82 6.95 -3.02 -8.83
C ASP A 82 6.72 -4.55 -8.96
N GLY A 83 7.78 -5.34 -8.76
CA GLY A 83 7.72 -6.79 -8.80
C GLY A 83 7.03 -7.36 -7.57
N THR A 84 5.94 -8.10 -7.80
CA THR A 84 5.13 -8.71 -6.75
C THR A 84 5.64 -10.08 -6.29
N SER A 85 6.73 -10.58 -6.88
CA SER A 85 7.30 -11.89 -6.54
C SER A 85 8.62 -11.75 -5.78
N TYR A 86 8.56 -11.96 -4.47
CA TYR A 86 9.71 -11.94 -3.56
C TYR A 86 10.55 -13.24 -3.59
N GLU A 87 10.24 -14.16 -4.51
CA GLU A 87 10.96 -15.43 -4.70
C GLU A 87 12.45 -15.27 -5.01
N LEU A 88 12.83 -14.13 -5.61
CA LEU A 88 14.24 -13.80 -5.89
C LEU A 88 15.11 -13.79 -4.64
N LEU A 89 14.52 -13.53 -3.46
CA LEU A 89 15.26 -13.51 -2.19
C LEU A 89 15.92 -14.85 -1.88
N ARG A 90 15.37 -15.96 -2.39
CA ARG A 90 15.99 -17.29 -2.31
C ARG A 90 17.35 -17.37 -3.01
N SER A 91 17.62 -16.48 -3.96
CA SER A 91 18.92 -16.38 -4.64
C SER A 91 19.96 -15.57 -3.86
N TYR A 92 19.57 -14.92 -2.76
CA TYR A 92 20.43 -14.04 -1.95
C TYR A 92 20.40 -14.41 -0.45
N PRO A 93 20.66 -15.68 -0.08
CA PRO A 93 20.57 -16.13 1.32
C PRO A 93 21.60 -15.47 2.25
N ASP A 94 22.66 -14.91 1.69
CA ASP A 94 23.75 -14.20 2.36
C ASP A 94 23.48 -12.71 2.58
N THR A 95 22.28 -12.22 2.27
CA THR A 95 21.89 -10.81 2.47
C THR A 95 21.99 -10.42 3.95
N VAL A 96 22.61 -9.27 4.19
CA VAL A 96 22.86 -8.70 5.52
C VAL A 96 21.92 -7.54 5.82
N VAL A 97 21.58 -6.76 4.79
CA VAL A 97 20.62 -5.65 4.89
C VAL A 97 19.56 -5.83 3.82
N LEU A 98 18.30 -5.89 4.23
CA LEU A 98 17.15 -6.00 3.34
C LEU A 98 16.19 -4.84 3.58
N GLN A 99 15.83 -4.15 2.50
CA GLN A 99 14.77 -3.15 2.51
C GLN A 99 13.65 -3.60 1.58
N MET A 100 12.43 -3.70 2.11
CA MET A 100 11.24 -4.12 1.36
C MET A 100 10.00 -3.41 1.88
N ALA A 101 10.14 -2.11 2.17
CA ALA A 101 9.07 -1.22 2.59
C ALA A 101 8.08 -0.94 1.42
N ASN A 102 7.25 -1.93 1.08
CA ASN A 102 6.22 -1.83 0.03
C ASN A 102 4.83 -2.22 0.58
N PRO A 103 3.74 -1.60 0.10
CA PRO A 103 2.38 -1.88 0.61
C PRO A 103 1.89 -3.32 0.41
N ASP A 104 2.40 -4.00 -0.62
CA ASP A 104 2.07 -5.38 -0.97
C ASP A 104 2.79 -6.44 -0.12
N VAL A 105 3.78 -6.04 0.68
CA VAL A 105 4.45 -6.94 1.62
C VAL A 105 3.51 -7.30 2.77
N ASP A 106 3.25 -8.60 2.92
CA ASP A 106 2.38 -9.19 3.92
C ASP A 106 3.06 -10.34 4.69
N ASP A 107 2.33 -10.94 5.63
CA ASP A 107 2.87 -12.01 6.48
C ASP A 107 3.38 -13.21 5.66
N GLN A 108 2.77 -13.52 4.51
CA GLN A 108 3.21 -14.62 3.64
C GLN A 108 4.54 -14.31 2.97
N THR A 109 4.74 -13.05 2.60
CA THR A 109 5.99 -12.58 2.00
C THR A 109 7.21 -12.87 2.89
N LEU A 110 7.04 -12.81 4.21
CA LEU A 110 8.13 -13.09 5.17
C LEU A 110 8.58 -14.55 5.18
N ASP A 111 7.83 -15.49 4.60
CA ASP A 111 8.26 -16.90 4.48
C ASP A 111 9.54 -17.04 3.64
N HIS A 112 9.77 -16.11 2.71
CA HIS A 112 10.98 -16.09 1.90
C HIS A 112 12.24 -15.71 2.70
N LEU A 113 12.09 -15.14 3.91
CA LEU A 113 13.21 -14.67 4.72
C LEU A 113 13.78 -15.73 5.67
N THR A 114 13.01 -16.76 5.99
CA THR A 114 13.30 -17.78 7.03
C THR A 114 14.73 -18.36 7.00
N ASN A 115 15.35 -18.48 5.82
CA ASN A 115 16.71 -19.02 5.66
C ASN A 115 17.84 -17.97 5.63
N MET A 116 17.54 -16.68 5.76
CA MET A 116 18.50 -15.58 5.66
C MET A 116 19.22 -15.37 7.01
N LYS A 117 20.00 -16.35 7.45
CA LYS A 117 20.61 -16.39 8.79
C LYS A 117 21.65 -15.27 9.04
N SER A 118 22.13 -14.64 7.98
CA SER A 118 23.06 -13.50 8.02
C SER A 118 22.36 -12.14 8.11
N LEU A 119 21.02 -12.09 8.00
CA LEU A 119 20.27 -10.83 7.96
C LEU A 119 20.38 -10.10 9.32
N ARG A 120 20.88 -8.86 9.28
CA ARG A 120 21.10 -8.01 10.47
C ARG A 120 20.19 -6.79 10.49
N GLU A 121 19.86 -6.24 9.33
CA GLU A 121 18.93 -5.12 9.23
C GLU A 121 17.79 -5.46 8.27
N LEU A 122 16.57 -5.22 8.73
CA LEU A 122 15.35 -5.43 7.97
C LEU A 122 14.46 -4.18 8.07
N ASP A 123 14.06 -3.65 6.91
CA ASP A 123 13.13 -2.54 6.80
C ASP A 123 11.80 -3.00 6.19
N LEU A 124 10.75 -2.95 7.01
CA LEU A 124 9.35 -3.31 6.71
C LEU A 124 8.41 -2.13 6.98
N ASN A 125 8.90 -0.90 6.89
CA ASN A 125 8.05 0.28 7.06
C ASN A 125 6.90 0.29 6.03
N ASP A 126 5.73 0.78 6.46
CA ASP A 126 4.56 0.98 5.60
C ASP A 126 4.11 -0.30 4.86
N THR A 127 4.28 -1.46 5.51
CA THR A 127 3.87 -2.78 5.02
C THR A 127 2.60 -3.29 5.71
N SER A 128 1.99 -4.34 5.17
CA SER A 128 0.78 -4.98 5.71
C SER A 128 1.08 -6.09 6.74
N ILE A 129 2.27 -6.07 7.36
CA ILE A 129 2.69 -7.08 8.36
C ILE A 129 1.87 -6.95 9.64
N THR A 130 1.51 -8.12 10.19
CA THR A 130 0.82 -8.28 11.47
C THR A 130 1.69 -9.02 12.48
N ASP A 131 1.18 -9.18 13.70
CA ASP A 131 1.83 -9.96 14.75
C ASP A 131 2.20 -11.39 14.29
N ASN A 132 1.39 -12.01 13.42
CA ASN A 132 1.69 -13.34 12.88
C ASN A 132 2.94 -13.34 12.00
N GLY A 133 3.10 -12.34 11.13
CA GLY A 133 4.28 -12.19 10.29
C GLY A 133 5.52 -11.88 11.13
N LEU A 134 5.37 -11.02 12.14
CA LEU A 134 6.46 -10.68 13.06
C LEU A 134 7.07 -11.92 13.73
N MET A 135 6.24 -12.91 14.10
CA MET A 135 6.73 -14.15 14.71
C MET A 135 7.64 -14.97 13.78
N LYS A 136 7.50 -14.86 12.46
CA LYS A 136 8.39 -15.54 11.50
C LYS A 136 9.81 -14.99 11.55
N LEU A 137 9.98 -13.73 11.96
CA LEU A 137 11.30 -13.09 12.09
C LEU A 137 12.12 -13.65 13.26
N THR A 138 11.52 -14.43 14.16
CA THR A 138 12.25 -15.13 15.24
C THR A 138 13.24 -16.17 14.69
N GLU A 139 13.06 -16.61 13.45
CA GLU A 139 13.99 -17.54 12.77
C GLU A 139 15.28 -16.88 12.27
N LEU A 140 15.44 -15.55 12.46
CA LEU A 140 16.57 -14.75 11.99
C LEU A 140 17.52 -14.43 13.17
N PRO A 141 18.46 -15.32 13.49
CA PRO A 141 19.25 -15.23 14.73
C PRO A 141 20.22 -14.04 14.78
N SER A 142 20.46 -13.40 13.65
CA SER A 142 21.39 -12.29 13.51
C SER A 142 20.70 -10.93 13.42
N LEU A 143 19.37 -10.88 13.48
CA LEU A 143 18.60 -9.65 13.27
C LEU A 143 18.82 -8.68 14.44
N ARG A 144 19.39 -7.51 14.14
CA ARG A 144 19.76 -6.48 15.13
C ARG A 144 18.91 -5.22 15.00
N THR A 145 18.56 -4.85 13.77
CA THR A 145 17.77 -3.65 13.46
C THR A 145 16.51 -4.05 12.71
N LEU A 146 15.35 -3.66 13.24
CA LEU A 146 14.05 -3.95 12.64
C LEU A 146 13.23 -2.65 12.55
N ARG A 147 12.79 -2.27 11.35
CA ARG A 147 11.93 -1.08 11.15
C ARG A 147 10.52 -1.54 10.78
N LEU A 148 9.54 -1.13 11.58
CA LEU A 148 8.13 -1.53 11.53
C LEU A 148 7.20 -0.33 11.54
N ARG A 149 7.67 0.85 11.12
CA ARG A 149 6.85 2.07 11.15
C ARG A 149 5.58 1.86 10.33
N ALA A 150 4.44 2.32 10.84
CA ALA A 150 3.15 2.26 10.14
C ALA A 150 2.74 0.83 9.72
N THR A 151 2.96 -0.15 10.61
CA THR A 151 2.50 -1.54 10.45
C THR A 151 1.42 -1.88 11.47
N SER A 152 0.79 -3.06 11.35
CA SER A 152 -0.32 -3.49 12.22
C SER A 152 0.15 -4.30 13.43
N ILE A 153 1.31 -3.95 13.99
CA ILE A 153 1.89 -4.62 15.16
C ILE A 153 1.28 -4.10 16.46
N THR A 154 0.99 -5.01 17.38
CA THR A 154 0.41 -4.73 18.70
C THR A 154 1.41 -4.96 19.83
N ASP A 155 1.10 -4.44 21.02
CA ASP A 155 1.86 -4.74 22.24
C ASP A 155 2.01 -6.24 22.51
N GLN A 156 0.96 -7.02 22.28
CA GLN A 156 0.97 -8.46 22.55
C GLN A 156 1.95 -9.16 21.60
N GLY A 157 1.78 -8.97 20.28
CA GLY A 157 2.64 -9.60 19.30
C GLY A 157 4.10 -9.16 19.42
N PHE A 158 4.34 -7.88 19.72
CA PHE A 158 5.70 -7.39 19.93
C PHE A 158 6.35 -8.02 21.18
N GLN A 159 5.64 -8.12 22.30
CA GLN A 159 6.18 -8.80 23.50
C GLN A 159 6.46 -10.29 23.26
N GLU A 160 5.56 -10.99 22.57
CA GLU A 160 5.75 -12.40 22.20
C GLU A 160 7.00 -12.57 21.31
N PHE A 161 7.16 -11.70 20.31
CA PHE A 161 8.34 -11.66 19.45
C PHE A 161 9.64 -11.41 20.25
N LEU A 162 9.64 -10.41 21.14
CA LEU A 162 10.79 -10.05 21.96
C LEU A 162 11.24 -11.18 22.90
N SER A 163 10.34 -12.08 23.30
CA SER A 163 10.70 -13.24 24.13
C SER A 163 11.65 -14.21 23.40
N GLN A 164 11.63 -14.22 22.07
CA GLN A 164 12.43 -15.12 21.23
C GLN A 164 13.55 -14.39 20.47
N ALA A 165 13.34 -13.13 20.08
CA ALA A 165 14.29 -12.32 19.30
C ALA A 165 15.41 -11.68 20.16
N GLN A 166 16.29 -12.50 20.71
CA GLN A 166 17.34 -12.07 21.64
C GLN A 166 18.45 -11.20 21.00
N SER A 167 18.61 -11.24 19.68
CA SER A 167 19.63 -10.48 18.94
C SER A 167 19.25 -9.02 18.69
N LEU A 168 17.98 -8.65 18.89
CA LEU A 168 17.47 -7.34 18.53
C LEU A 168 18.03 -6.25 19.45
N THR A 169 18.56 -5.19 18.84
CA THR A 169 19.15 -4.03 19.55
C THR A 169 18.53 -2.71 19.13
N GLN A 170 17.93 -2.64 17.94
CA GLN A 170 17.33 -1.42 17.43
C GLN A 170 15.98 -1.70 16.80
N VAL A 171 14.97 -0.92 17.18
CA VAL A 171 13.62 -1.02 16.60
C VAL A 171 13.05 0.35 16.24
N ASP A 172 12.27 0.43 15.17
CA ASP A 172 11.41 1.58 14.88
C ASP A 172 9.96 1.09 14.85
N VAL A 173 9.16 1.52 15.82
CA VAL A 173 7.74 1.12 15.98
C VAL A 173 6.80 2.33 15.87
N ARG A 174 7.27 3.44 15.31
CA ARG A 174 6.45 4.64 15.11
C ARG A 174 5.18 4.31 14.34
N GLN A 175 4.06 4.91 14.74
CA GLN A 175 2.77 4.71 14.06
C GLN A 175 2.30 3.23 14.06
N THR A 176 2.68 2.44 15.08
CA THR A 176 2.11 1.12 15.37
C THR A 176 1.20 1.20 16.60
N SER A 177 0.66 0.05 17.04
CA SER A 177 -0.08 -0.06 18.31
C SER A 177 0.81 -0.52 19.48
N VAL A 178 2.13 -0.39 19.36
CA VAL A 178 3.09 -0.66 20.44
C VAL A 178 3.20 0.58 21.35
N SER A 179 2.92 0.39 22.63
CA SER A 179 2.93 1.41 23.67
C SER A 179 4.34 1.78 24.14
N GLU A 180 4.46 2.96 24.76
CA GLU A 180 5.74 3.45 25.30
C GLU A 180 6.23 2.56 26.43
N GLU A 181 5.31 2.04 27.25
CA GLU A 181 5.60 1.16 28.37
C GLU A 181 6.31 -0.13 27.93
N VAL A 182 5.87 -0.74 26.82
CA VAL A 182 6.51 -1.95 26.28
C VAL A 182 7.91 -1.65 25.77
N ILE A 183 8.10 -0.51 25.11
CA ILE A 183 9.38 -0.10 24.55
C ILE A 183 10.39 0.24 25.66
N GLU A 184 9.98 0.99 26.68
CA GLU A 184 10.86 1.31 27.81
C GLU A 184 11.25 0.06 28.58
N ARG A 185 10.31 -0.86 28.86
CA ARG A 185 10.62 -2.15 29.47
C ARG A 185 11.61 -2.97 28.63
N TRP A 186 11.47 -2.94 27.30
CA TRP A 186 12.43 -3.61 26.42
C TRP A 186 13.81 -2.96 26.46
N LYS A 187 13.90 -1.61 26.46
CA LYS A 187 15.16 -0.89 26.61
C LYS A 187 15.87 -1.22 27.94
N GLU A 188 15.13 -1.24 29.04
CA GLU A 188 15.67 -1.54 30.38
C GLU A 188 16.21 -2.97 30.50
N SER A 189 15.66 -3.91 29.75
CA SER A 189 16.05 -5.33 29.82
C SER A 189 17.30 -5.71 29.04
N GLY A 190 17.99 -4.76 28.38
CA GLY A 190 19.26 -5.06 27.70
C GLY A 190 20.11 -3.83 27.38
N GLU A 191 21.42 -4.01 27.45
CA GLU A 191 22.38 -2.94 27.13
C GLU A 191 22.32 -2.57 25.63
N ASN A 192 22.53 -1.28 25.32
CA ASN A 192 22.56 -0.74 23.96
C ASN A 192 21.28 -0.88 23.14
N ARG A 193 20.13 -1.15 23.78
CA ARG A 193 18.83 -1.16 23.10
C ARG A 193 18.35 0.24 22.78
N ARG A 194 17.91 0.46 21.54
CA ARG A 194 17.44 1.75 21.01
C ARG A 194 16.10 1.58 20.32
N ALA A 195 15.17 2.48 20.56
CA ALA A 195 13.89 2.49 19.87
C ALA A 195 13.55 3.88 19.34
N PHE A 196 12.86 3.91 18.19
CA PHE A 196 12.19 5.10 17.67
C PHE A 196 10.68 4.89 17.83
N GLN A 197 10.02 5.89 18.41
CA GLN A 197 8.60 5.86 18.77
C GLN A 197 7.96 7.23 18.54
#